data_AF-A0A945MZ07-F1
#
_entry.id   AF-A0A945MZ07-F1
#
_cell.length_a   1.000
_cell.length_b   1.000
_cell.length_c   1.000
_cell.angle_alpha   90.00
_cell.angle_beta   90.00
_cell.angle_gamma   90.00
#
_symmetry.space_group_name_H-M   'P 1'
#
loop_
_entity.id
_entity.type
_entity.pdbx_description
1 polymer ?
#
loop_
_entity_poly.entity_id
_entity_poly.type
_entity_poly.pdbx_seq_one_letter_code
_entity_poly.pdbx_strand_id
1 'polypeptide(L)'
;MWLEEPVSPPDDFDGLKRVRLEGGIAVAAGENLGTFHDLRRIIEADAVDFVQPDVTKLGGITEIWKAVEFAAETGAKLEPHSPLYGPGLIATQHIIAAMKQDALCEYYFCDLGASPMGDAILAKDGFMDVPTGPGLGVEVDLDVIERYRMG
;
A
#
# COMPACT_ATOMS: atom_id res chain seq x y z
N MET A 1 4.75 -13.92 3.61
CA MET A 1 5.60 -13.47 4.73
C MET A 1 6.96 -13.15 4.16
N TRP A 2 7.51 -12.00 4.52
CA TRP A 2 8.73 -11.43 3.95
C TRP A 2 9.52 -10.70 5.05
N LEU A 3 10.75 -10.31 4.71
CA LEU A 3 11.56 -9.34 5.44
C LEU A 3 11.40 -7.96 4.76
N GLU A 4 10.83 -7.01 5.49
CA GLU A 4 10.48 -5.68 4.97
C GLU A 4 11.60 -4.66 5.20
N GLU A 5 11.89 -3.84 4.18
CA GLU A 5 12.91 -2.77 4.16
C GLU A 5 14.22 -3.08 4.93
N PRO A 6 14.94 -4.19 4.62
CA PRO A 6 16.12 -4.60 5.38
C PRO A 6 17.39 -3.75 5.15
N VAL A 7 17.32 -2.77 4.25
CA VAL A 7 18.48 -2.00 3.78
C VAL A 7 18.19 -0.51 3.86
N SER A 8 19.19 0.24 4.31
CA SER A 8 19.19 1.71 4.30
C SER A 8 20.34 2.22 3.43
N PRO A 9 20.12 3.23 2.57
CA PRO A 9 18.84 3.93 2.34
C PRO A 9 17.81 3.07 1.57
N PRO A 10 16.50 3.42 1.61
CA PRO A 10 15.44 2.61 0.97
C PRO A 10 15.59 2.45 -0.55
N ASP A 11 16.33 3.34 -1.20
CA ASP A 11 16.61 3.31 -2.65
C ASP A 11 17.91 2.58 -3.02
N ASP A 12 18.58 1.93 -2.05
CA ASP A 12 19.69 1.00 -2.31
C ASP A 12 19.16 -0.35 -2.84
N PHE A 13 18.72 -0.33 -4.09
CA PHE A 13 18.18 -1.52 -4.78
C PHE A 13 19.21 -2.63 -4.96
N ASP A 14 20.50 -2.29 -5.07
CA ASP A 14 21.58 -3.27 -5.15
C ASP A 14 21.77 -3.99 -3.80
N GLY A 15 21.70 -3.24 -2.70
CA GLY A 15 21.69 -3.79 -1.35
C GLY A 15 20.49 -4.69 -1.11
N LEU A 16 19.27 -4.25 -1.46
CA LEU A 16 18.04 -5.06 -1.36
C LEU A 16 18.17 -6.35 -2.17
N LYS A 17 18.66 -6.27 -3.41
CA LYS A 17 18.91 -7.43 -4.26
C LYS A 17 19.87 -8.42 -3.62
N ARG A 18 20.96 -7.94 -3.02
CA ARG A 18 21.92 -8.80 -2.32
C ARG A 18 21.24 -9.53 -1.16
N VAL A 19 20.46 -8.83 -0.33
CA VAL A 19 19.72 -9.46 0.78
C VAL A 19 18.72 -10.49 0.26
N ARG A 20 17.99 -10.19 -0.81
CA ARG A 20 17.06 -11.13 -1.44
C ARG A 20 17.74 -12.40 -1.91
N LEU A 21 18.89 -12.28 -2.59
CA LEU A 21 19.59 -13.43 -3.16
C LEU A 21 20.35 -14.27 -2.12
N GLU A 22 20.84 -13.65 -1.05
CA GLU A 22 21.71 -14.30 -0.05
C GLU A 22 21.00 -14.65 1.26
N GLY A 23 19.92 -13.96 1.61
CA GLY A 23 19.27 -14.03 2.93
C GLY A 23 18.32 -15.20 3.15
N GLY A 24 17.82 -15.83 2.08
CA GLY A 24 16.95 -17.01 2.15
C GLY A 24 15.50 -16.74 2.63
N ILE A 25 15.15 -15.49 2.89
CA ILE A 25 13.79 -15.02 3.21
C ILE A 25 13.37 -14.06 2.09
N ALA A 26 12.12 -14.15 1.64
CA ALA A 26 11.60 -13.23 0.63
C ALA A 26 11.70 -11.77 1.12
N VAL A 27 12.08 -10.85 0.25
CA VAL A 27 12.26 -9.43 0.59
C VAL A 27 11.09 -8.61 0.05
N ALA A 28 10.60 -7.68 0.86
CA ALA A 28 9.67 -6.65 0.40
C ALA A 28 10.22 -5.25 0.68
N ALA A 29 9.94 -4.32 -0.22
CA ALA A 29 10.18 -2.90 -0.03
C ALA A 29 9.34 -2.09 -1.02
N GLY A 30 9.28 -0.78 -0.83
CA GLY A 30 8.65 0.11 -1.80
C GLY A 30 7.72 1.16 -1.18
N GLU A 31 7.49 1.10 0.13
CA GLU A 31 6.62 2.03 0.83
C GLU A 31 7.14 3.47 0.75
N ASN A 32 8.45 3.67 0.56
CA ASN A 32 9.08 4.99 0.49
C ASN A 32 9.34 5.47 -0.94
N LEU A 33 8.80 4.77 -1.96
CA LEU A 33 8.90 5.19 -3.35
C LEU A 33 7.98 6.39 -3.61
N GLY A 34 8.56 7.49 -4.08
CA GLY A 34 7.82 8.74 -4.32
C GLY A 34 7.25 8.88 -5.73
N THR A 35 7.67 8.04 -6.69
CA THR A 35 7.23 8.14 -8.08
C THR A 35 7.11 6.78 -8.75
N PHE A 36 6.29 6.69 -9.82
CA PHE A 36 6.27 5.52 -10.69
C PHE A 36 7.65 5.19 -11.28
N HIS A 37 8.50 6.20 -11.50
CA HIS A 37 9.86 5.98 -11.99
C HIS A 37 10.71 5.17 -11.01
N ASP A 38 10.59 5.43 -9.71
CA ASP A 38 11.33 4.68 -8.68
C ASP A 38 10.78 3.26 -8.54
N LEU A 39 9.46 3.09 -8.67
CA LEU A 39 8.82 1.77 -8.74
C LEU A 39 9.28 0.94 -9.94
N ARG A 40 9.42 1.57 -11.10
CA ARG A 40 9.97 0.88 -12.27
C ARG A 40 11.40 0.41 -12.02
N ARG A 41 12.23 1.25 -11.38
CA ARG A 41 13.63 0.93 -11.09
C ARG A 41 13.80 -0.24 -10.11
N ILE A 42 13.01 -0.30 -9.03
CA ILE A 42 13.11 -1.41 -8.07
C ILE A 42 12.70 -2.75 -8.70
N ILE A 43 11.70 -2.74 -9.59
CA ILE A 43 11.25 -3.92 -10.34
C ILE A 43 12.30 -4.34 -11.38
N GLU A 44 12.80 -3.40 -12.20
CA GLU A 44 13.81 -3.67 -13.22
C GLU A 44 15.14 -4.16 -12.61
N ALA A 45 15.45 -3.73 -11.39
CA ALA A 45 16.61 -4.21 -10.65
C ALA A 45 16.44 -5.65 -10.13
N ASP A 46 15.22 -6.21 -10.12
CA ASP A 46 14.89 -7.48 -9.45
C ASP A 46 15.34 -7.47 -7.97
N ALA A 47 15.09 -6.33 -7.31
CA ALA A 47 15.60 -6.04 -5.98
C ALA A 47 14.79 -6.67 -4.84
N VAL A 48 13.50 -6.96 -5.09
CA VAL A 48 12.57 -7.47 -4.08
C VAL A 48 11.66 -8.55 -4.68
N ASP A 49 11.08 -9.39 -3.82
CA ASP A 49 10.07 -10.38 -4.20
C ASP A 49 8.65 -9.78 -4.20
N PHE A 50 8.42 -8.78 -3.35
CA PHE A 50 7.16 -8.03 -3.25
C PHE A 50 7.45 -6.53 -3.23
N VAL A 51 6.81 -5.77 -4.11
CA VAL A 51 6.91 -4.31 -4.15
C VAL A 51 5.71 -3.72 -3.42
N GLN A 52 5.93 -2.74 -2.53
CA GLN A 52 4.90 -2.25 -1.63
C GLN A 52 4.57 -0.76 -1.85
N PRO A 53 4.00 -0.35 -3.01
CA PRO A 53 3.71 1.04 -3.24
C PRO A 53 2.62 1.55 -2.29
N ASP A 54 2.73 2.79 -1.86
CA ASP A 54 1.72 3.50 -1.09
C ASP A 54 0.99 4.52 -1.98
N VAL A 55 -0.33 4.44 -2.05
CA VAL A 55 -1.16 5.33 -2.87
C VAL A 55 -0.96 6.81 -2.49
N THR A 56 -0.70 7.09 -1.22
CA THR A 56 -0.53 8.45 -0.68
C THR A 56 0.87 9.02 -0.89
N LYS A 57 1.87 8.16 -1.13
CA LYS A 57 3.27 8.57 -1.34
C LYS A 57 3.70 8.54 -2.81
N LEU A 58 3.23 7.55 -3.59
CA LEU A 58 3.65 7.34 -4.98
C LEU A 58 3.12 8.41 -5.97
N GLY A 59 2.04 9.11 -5.59
CA GLY A 59 1.41 10.15 -6.42
C GLY A 59 -0.09 9.97 -6.66
N GLY A 60 -0.79 9.15 -5.86
CA GLY A 60 -2.24 8.96 -5.94
C GLY A 60 -2.68 7.78 -6.80
N ILE A 61 -4.00 7.65 -6.96
CA ILE A 61 -4.66 6.53 -7.65
C ILE A 61 -4.12 6.33 -9.07
N THR A 62 -3.91 7.41 -9.82
CA THR A 62 -3.40 7.34 -11.20
C THR A 62 -1.99 6.75 -11.28
N GLU A 63 -1.08 7.17 -10.38
CA GLU A 63 0.29 6.66 -10.39
C GLU A 63 0.38 5.23 -9.88
N ILE A 64 -0.42 4.86 -8.85
CA ILE A 64 -0.50 3.47 -8.43
C ILE A 64 -1.10 2.58 -9.51
N TRP A 65 -2.08 3.06 -10.28
CA TRP A 65 -2.68 2.23 -11.33
C TRP A 65 -1.66 1.91 -12.43
N LYS A 66 -0.79 2.85 -12.79
CA LYS A 66 0.36 2.59 -13.67
C LYS A 66 1.29 1.53 -13.08
N ALA A 67 1.54 1.58 -11.77
CA ALA A 67 2.33 0.56 -11.08
C ALA A 67 1.68 -0.83 -11.14
N VAL A 68 0.36 -0.91 -10.95
CA VAL A 68 -0.42 -2.15 -11.08
C VAL A 68 -0.31 -2.73 -12.48
N GLU A 69 -0.50 -1.90 -13.51
CA GLU A 69 -0.37 -2.32 -14.91
C GLU A 69 1.05 -2.81 -15.21
N PHE A 70 2.07 -2.05 -14.79
CA PHE A 70 3.46 -2.43 -15.00
C PHE A 70 3.86 -3.71 -14.26
N ALA A 71 3.36 -3.92 -13.04
CA ALA A 71 3.58 -5.16 -12.30
C ALA A 71 2.93 -6.35 -13.01
N ALA A 72 1.72 -6.19 -13.54
CA ALA A 72 1.04 -7.23 -14.32
C ALA A 72 1.80 -7.58 -15.63
N GLU A 73 2.44 -6.61 -16.27
CA GLU A 73 3.27 -6.82 -17.47
C GLU A 73 4.59 -7.54 -17.16
N THR A 74 5.20 -7.25 -16.01
CA THR A 74 6.51 -7.77 -15.62
C THR A 74 6.44 -9.04 -14.77
N GLY A 75 5.27 -9.38 -14.25
CA GLY A 75 5.09 -10.47 -13.29
C GLY A 75 5.54 -10.12 -11.86
N ALA A 76 5.82 -8.85 -11.58
CA ALA A 76 6.14 -8.38 -10.23
C ALA A 76 4.91 -8.50 -9.32
N LYS A 77 5.13 -8.87 -8.05
CA LYS A 77 4.07 -8.93 -7.05
C LYS A 77 3.98 -7.60 -6.32
N LEU A 78 2.76 -7.06 -6.23
CA LEU A 78 2.47 -5.86 -5.47
C LEU A 78 1.69 -6.23 -4.23
N GLU A 79 2.15 -5.71 -3.10
CA GLU A 79 1.50 -5.80 -1.79
C GLU A 79 1.35 -4.36 -1.30
N PRO A 80 0.29 -3.63 -1.69
CA PRO A 80 0.17 -2.20 -1.43
C PRO A 80 0.30 -1.85 0.07
N HIS A 81 1.18 -0.90 0.37
CA HIS A 81 1.41 -0.40 1.72
C HIS A 81 0.30 0.59 2.12
N SER A 82 -0.22 0.46 3.35
CA SER A 82 -1.22 1.35 3.92
C SER A 82 -1.27 1.27 5.46
N PRO A 83 -0.26 1.82 6.18
CA PRO A 83 -0.20 1.85 7.64
C PRO A 83 -1.08 2.98 8.20
N LEU A 84 -2.13 3.35 7.46
CA LEU A 84 -2.91 4.54 7.67
C LEU A 84 -4.37 4.19 7.90
N TYR A 85 -5.04 5.11 8.57
CA TYR A 85 -6.49 5.15 8.62
C TYR A 85 -7.02 6.19 7.63
N GLY A 86 -8.26 6.02 7.20
CA GLY A 86 -8.96 7.04 6.41
C GLY A 86 -8.87 6.81 4.89
N PRO A 87 -8.82 7.88 4.09
CA PRO A 87 -9.07 7.77 2.65
C PRO A 87 -7.96 7.03 1.89
N GLY A 88 -6.73 7.03 2.39
CA GLY A 88 -5.62 6.26 1.81
C GLY A 88 -5.87 4.75 1.86
N LEU A 89 -6.29 4.24 3.02
CA LEU A 89 -6.65 2.84 3.20
C LEU A 89 -7.83 2.42 2.31
N ILE A 90 -8.86 3.25 2.22
CA ILE A 90 -10.02 2.96 1.36
C ILE A 90 -9.63 2.97 -0.12
N ALA A 91 -8.78 3.91 -0.54
CA ALA A 91 -8.23 3.89 -1.89
C ALA A 91 -7.45 2.59 -2.14
N THR A 92 -6.61 2.16 -1.19
CA THR A 92 -5.90 0.87 -1.26
C THR A 92 -6.85 -0.32 -1.37
N GLN A 93 -7.97 -0.35 -0.63
CA GLN A 93 -9.00 -1.40 -0.77
C GLN A 93 -9.56 -1.46 -2.20
N HIS A 94 -9.92 -0.31 -2.78
CA HIS A 94 -10.40 -0.22 -4.17
C HIS A 94 -9.34 -0.67 -5.18
N ILE A 95 -8.08 -0.28 -4.97
CA ILE A 95 -6.95 -0.70 -5.81
C ILE A 95 -6.80 -2.22 -5.77
N ILE A 96 -6.72 -2.81 -4.57
CA ILE A 96 -6.60 -4.27 -4.39
C ILE A 96 -7.78 -5.00 -5.03
N ALA A 97 -9.01 -4.51 -4.83
CA ALA A 97 -10.21 -5.11 -5.42
C ALA A 97 -10.24 -5.05 -6.97
N ALA A 98 -9.58 -4.05 -7.56
CA ALA A 98 -9.48 -3.88 -9.00
C ALA A 98 -8.29 -4.61 -9.64
N MET A 99 -7.27 -4.98 -8.84
CA MET A 99 -6.12 -5.74 -9.30
C MET A 99 -6.52 -7.14 -9.77
N LYS A 100 -5.80 -7.68 -10.76
CA LYS A 100 -5.99 -9.05 -11.25
C LYS A 100 -5.23 -10.11 -10.45
N GLN A 101 -4.31 -9.66 -9.60
CA GLN A 101 -3.52 -10.53 -8.72
C GLN A 101 -4.06 -10.41 -7.30
N ASP A 102 -3.97 -11.51 -6.56
CA ASP A 102 -4.23 -11.47 -5.13
C ASP A 102 -3.16 -10.61 -4.43
N ALA A 103 -3.60 -9.78 -3.48
CA ALA A 103 -2.75 -8.98 -2.63
C ALA A 103 -3.36 -8.92 -1.22
N LEU A 104 -2.50 -8.81 -0.22
CA LEU A 104 -2.90 -8.53 1.14
C LEU A 104 -3.17 -7.04 1.29
N CYS A 105 -4.19 -6.69 2.07
CA CYS A 105 -4.41 -5.33 2.52
C CYS A 105 -3.72 -5.16 3.87
N GLU A 106 -2.74 -4.26 3.93
CA GLU A 106 -2.12 -3.90 5.21
C GLU A 106 -3.18 -3.30 6.14
N TYR A 107 -3.25 -3.83 7.35
CA TYR A 107 -4.22 -3.39 8.36
C TYR A 107 -3.51 -3.03 9.65
N TYR A 108 -3.49 -1.74 9.98
CA TYR A 108 -2.93 -1.27 11.24
C TYR A 108 -3.91 -1.58 12.39
N PHE A 109 -3.64 -2.67 13.11
CA PHE A 109 -4.50 -3.18 14.18
C PHE A 109 -4.45 -2.28 15.43
N CYS A 110 -5.41 -1.36 15.55
CA CYS A 110 -5.60 -0.56 16.76
C CYS A 110 -7.07 -0.17 16.98
N ASP A 111 -7.43 0.11 18.23
CA ASP A 111 -8.74 0.65 18.60
C ASP A 111 -8.75 2.17 18.44
N LEU A 112 -9.39 2.65 17.38
CA LEU A 112 -9.60 4.08 17.17
C LEU A 112 -10.71 4.62 18.09
N GLY A 113 -10.39 5.64 18.88
CA GLY A 113 -11.40 6.33 19.70
C GLY A 113 -12.49 7.04 18.90
N ALA A 114 -12.20 7.40 17.65
CA ALA A 114 -13.14 7.89 16.65
C ALA A 114 -12.54 7.70 15.24
N SER A 115 -13.38 7.42 14.24
CA SER A 115 -12.98 7.32 12.84
C SER A 115 -13.91 8.19 11.98
N PRO A 116 -13.39 9.14 11.18
CA PRO A 116 -14.22 9.92 10.26
C PRO A 116 -14.75 9.09 9.08
N MET A 117 -14.30 7.84 8.92
CA MET A 117 -14.74 6.91 7.88
C MET A 117 -15.62 5.77 8.42
N GLY A 118 -15.94 5.79 9.72
CA GLY A 118 -16.75 4.76 10.38
C GLY A 118 -16.20 3.35 10.15
N ASP A 119 -17.11 2.42 9.84
CA ASP A 119 -16.83 0.99 9.69
C ASP A 119 -16.04 0.62 8.42
N ALA A 120 -15.90 1.53 7.45
CA ALA A 120 -15.24 1.24 6.17
C ALA A 120 -13.74 0.95 6.27
N ILE A 121 -13.16 1.19 7.44
CA ILE A 121 -11.75 0.92 7.75
C ILE A 121 -11.59 -0.24 8.74
N LEU A 122 -12.66 -0.95 9.08
CA LEU A 122 -12.59 -2.05 10.05
C LEU A 122 -12.42 -3.38 9.34
N ALA A 123 -11.46 -4.19 9.82
CA ALA A 123 -11.36 -5.58 9.42
C ALA A 123 -12.31 -6.45 10.24
N LYS A 124 -13.02 -7.36 9.58
CA LYS A 124 -13.93 -8.35 10.17
C LYS A 124 -13.52 -9.74 9.68
N ASP A 125 -13.25 -10.65 10.61
CA ASP A 125 -12.83 -12.03 10.31
C ASP A 125 -11.61 -12.15 9.37
N GLY A 126 -10.69 -11.18 9.43
CA GLY A 126 -9.50 -11.13 8.58
C GLY A 126 -9.70 -10.54 7.19
N PHE A 127 -10.88 -9.98 6.90
CA PHE A 127 -11.22 -9.34 5.64
C PHE A 127 -11.68 -7.89 5.85
N MET A 128 -11.54 -7.08 4.80
CA MET A 128 -12.10 -5.72 4.75
C MET A 128 -13.10 -5.63 3.60
N ASP A 129 -14.25 -5.01 3.86
CA ASP A 129 -15.25 -4.76 2.84
C ASP A 129 -14.85 -3.55 1.99
N VAL A 130 -15.00 -3.65 0.68
CA VAL A 130 -14.78 -2.53 -0.25
C VAL A 130 -16.06 -1.68 -0.31
N PRO A 131 -16.02 -0.38 0.03
CA PRO A 131 -17.22 0.47 -0.01
C PRO A 131 -17.80 0.58 -1.42
N THR A 132 -19.13 0.49 -1.55
CA THR A 132 -19.82 0.42 -2.85
C THR A 132 -20.46 1.73 -3.31
N GLY A 133 -20.35 2.80 -2.50
CA GLY A 133 -20.83 4.13 -2.90
C GLY A 133 -19.99 4.76 -4.01
N PRO A 134 -20.39 5.93 -4.54
CA PRO A 134 -19.60 6.64 -5.54
C PRO A 134 -18.26 7.14 -4.96
N GLY A 135 -17.24 7.25 -5.81
CA GLY A 135 -15.90 7.68 -5.40
C GLY A 135 -15.22 6.65 -4.51
N LEU A 136 -14.71 7.08 -3.35
CA LEU A 136 -14.20 6.15 -2.33
C LEU A 136 -15.31 5.40 -1.59
N GLY A 137 -16.58 5.74 -1.83
CA GLY A 137 -17.73 5.01 -1.34
C GLY A 137 -18.06 5.25 0.14
N VAL A 138 -17.50 6.30 0.74
CA VAL A 138 -17.75 6.71 2.13
C VAL A 138 -18.07 8.19 2.21
N GLU A 139 -19.02 8.53 3.09
CA GLU A 139 -19.24 9.90 3.53
C GLU A 139 -18.38 10.18 4.76
N VAL A 140 -17.69 11.32 4.75
CA VAL A 140 -16.77 11.69 5.83
C VAL A 140 -17.54 12.33 6.97
N ASP A 141 -17.36 11.83 8.19
CA ASP A 141 -17.89 12.48 9.39
C ASP A 141 -17.07 13.74 9.71
N LEU A 142 -17.60 14.89 9.31
CA LEU A 142 -16.97 16.19 9.52
C LEU A 142 -16.97 16.62 10.99
N ASP A 143 -17.88 16.11 11.82
CA ASP A 143 -17.91 16.43 13.26
C ASP A 143 -16.72 15.77 13.97
N VAL A 144 -16.35 14.55 13.56
CA VAL A 144 -15.10 13.91 14.02
C VAL A 144 -13.90 14.73 13.58
N ILE A 145 -13.84 15.18 12.31
CA ILE A 145 -12.73 16.01 11.85
C ILE A 145 -12.62 17.32 12.66
N GLU A 146 -13.74 18.02 12.87
CA GLU A 146 -13.72 19.29 13.61
C GLU A 146 -13.29 19.09 15.06
N ARG A 147 -13.76 18.03 15.73
CA ARG A 147 -13.39 17.72 17.12
C ARG A 147 -11.90 17.44 17.30
N TYR A 148 -11.28 16.76 16.33
CA TYR A 148 -9.89 16.30 16.41
C TYR A 148 -8.92 17.11 15.54
N ARG A 149 -9.35 18.24 14.96
CA ARG A 149 -8.50 19.12 14.16
C ARG A 149 -7.31 19.60 15.00
N MET A 150 -6.11 19.42 14.47
CA MET A 150 -4.87 20.03 14.98
C MET A 150 -4.65 21.35 14.22
N GLY A 151 -4.37 22.44 14.96
CA GLY A 151 -4.14 23.78 14.41
C GLY A 151 -2.73 23.98 13.86
#